data_AF-A0A3M8C6G6-F1
#
_entry.id   AF-A0A3M8C6G6-F1
#
_cell.length_a   1.000
_cell.length_b   1.000
_cell.length_c   1.000
_cell.angle_alpha   90.00
_cell.angle_beta   90.00
_cell.angle_gamma   90.00
#
_symmetry.space_group_name_H-M   'P 1'
#
loop_
_entity.id
_entity.type
_entity.pdbx_description
1 polymer ?
#
loop_
_entity_poly.entity_id
_entity_poly.type
_entity_poly.pdbx_seq_one_letter_code
_entity_poly.pdbx_strand_id
1 'polypeptide(L)'
;MSTAMMYYLAWHEDDWLDEMLDRFPEVNAVVPTAKTFAMLAEQRKSGEVERAVLVLNAAQEQERCHAFLQQCMADPLISADPLYIVGLRPEEEKAWQETYPHAKIVVITGFAVEFDYDAVLARMEIDLEGSH
;
A
#
# COMPACT_ATOMS: atom_id res chain seq x y z
N MET A 1 18.47 -10.92 8.98
CA MET A 1 17.18 -11.15 8.29
C MET A 1 16.54 -9.78 8.14
N SER A 2 15.99 -9.47 6.97
CA SER A 2 15.31 -8.18 6.78
C SER A 2 14.04 -8.17 7.63
N THR A 3 13.87 -7.14 8.45
CA THR A 3 12.66 -6.82 9.22
C THR A 3 11.73 -5.89 8.43
N ALA A 4 12.00 -5.70 7.13
CA ALA A 4 11.17 -4.94 6.23
C ALA A 4 10.02 -5.81 5.70
N MET A 5 8.81 -5.26 5.64
CA MET A 5 7.62 -6.01 5.21
C MET A 5 6.78 -5.23 4.21
N MET A 6 6.35 -5.91 3.14
CA MET A 6 5.36 -5.37 2.19
C MET A 6 3.97 -5.84 2.59
N TYR A 7 3.04 -4.90 2.78
CA TYR A 7 1.63 -5.21 3.05
C TYR A 7 0.77 -4.83 1.86
N TYR A 8 0.13 -5.83 1.26
CA TYR A 8 -0.88 -5.60 0.25
C TYR A 8 -2.27 -5.63 0.91
N LEU A 9 -3.00 -4.53 0.79
CA LEU A 9 -4.27 -4.28 1.46
C LEU A 9 -5.37 -4.17 0.42
N ALA A 10 -6.29 -5.13 0.38
CA ALA A 10 -7.42 -5.12 -0.54
C ALA A 10 -8.66 -5.74 0.09
N TRP A 11 -9.84 -5.23 -0.28
CA TRP A 11 -11.12 -5.82 0.14
C TRP A 11 -11.51 -7.04 -0.69
N HIS A 12 -10.98 -7.11 -1.90
CA HIS A 12 -11.26 -8.15 -2.89
C HIS A 12 -9.94 -8.59 -3.54
N GLU A 13 -9.93 -9.81 -4.07
CA GLU A 13 -8.85 -10.30 -4.92
C GLU A 13 -8.88 -9.55 -6.26
N ASP A 14 -7.70 -9.23 -6.78
CA ASP A 14 -7.54 -8.42 -7.98
C ASP A 14 -6.13 -8.58 -8.58
N ASP A 15 -5.98 -8.16 -9.84
CA ASP A 15 -4.77 -8.37 -10.64
C ASP A 15 -3.52 -7.67 -10.06
N TRP A 16 -3.65 -6.63 -9.22
CA TRP A 16 -2.47 -6.04 -8.58
C TRP A 16 -1.78 -7.01 -7.62
N LEU A 17 -2.52 -7.92 -6.98
CA LEU A 17 -1.92 -8.89 -6.08
C LEU A 17 -0.97 -9.82 -6.83
N ASP A 18 -1.34 -10.26 -8.04
CA ASP A 18 -0.52 -11.14 -8.87
C ASP A 18 0.81 -10.46 -9.23
N GLU A 19 0.77 -9.22 -9.70
CA GLU A 19 1.97 -8.43 -10.02
C GLU A 19 2.88 -8.21 -8.79
N MET A 20 2.27 -8.00 -7.62
CA MET A 20 3.02 -7.86 -6.37
C MET A 20 3.71 -9.17 -5.96
N LEU A 21 3.03 -10.31 -6.10
CA LEU A 21 3.57 -11.63 -5.76
C LEU A 21 4.66 -12.07 -6.76
N ASP A 22 4.56 -11.66 -8.02
CA ASP A 22 5.58 -11.94 -9.05
C ASP A 22 6.89 -11.20 -8.77
N ARG A 23 6.83 -9.99 -8.21
CA ARG A 23 8.03 -9.18 -7.91
C ARG A 23 8.60 -9.39 -6.52
N PHE A 24 7.75 -9.53 -5.51
CA PHE A 24 8.14 -9.53 -4.10
C PHE A 24 7.98 -10.93 -3.49
N PRO A 25 9.08 -11.57 -3.05
CA PRO A 25 9.00 -12.92 -2.48
C PRO A 25 8.25 -12.99 -1.15
N GLU A 26 8.15 -11.86 -0.43
CA GLU A 26 7.48 -11.76 0.88
C GLU A 26 6.47 -10.60 0.87
N VAL A 27 5.20 -10.92 0.57
CA VAL A 27 4.07 -9.98 0.64
C VAL A 27 3.02 -10.53 1.60
N ASN A 28 2.62 -9.71 2.57
CA ASN A 28 1.49 -10.00 3.44
C ASN A 28 0.22 -9.38 2.85
N ALA A 29 -0.53 -10.19 2.11
CA ALA A 29 -1.83 -9.82 1.56
C ALA A 29 -2.94 -9.99 2.61
N VAL A 30 -3.59 -8.89 3.00
CA VAL A 30 -4.58 -8.86 4.08
C VAL A 30 -5.70 -7.86 3.80
N VAL A 31 -6.87 -8.10 4.42
CA VAL A 31 -8.01 -7.19 4.29
C VAL A 31 -7.85 -6.00 5.25
N PRO A 32 -8.06 -4.72 4.85
CA PRO A 32 -7.81 -3.52 5.67
C PRO A 32 -8.90 -3.31 6.75
N THR A 33 -8.93 -4.20 7.75
CA THR A 33 -9.84 -4.17 8.89
C THR A 33 -9.20 -3.56 10.13
N ALA A 34 -10.00 -3.27 11.17
CA ALA A 34 -9.47 -2.85 12.48
C ALA A 34 -8.52 -3.89 13.10
N LYS A 35 -8.74 -5.19 12.86
CA LYS A 35 -7.85 -6.25 13.32
C LYS A 35 -6.50 -6.17 12.61
N THR A 36 -6.51 -5.90 11.31
CA THR A 36 -5.31 -5.73 10.50
C THR A 36 -4.51 -4.52 10.96
N PHE A 37 -5.18 -3.39 11.22
CA PHE A 37 -4.54 -2.22 11.81
C PHE A 37 -3.86 -2.56 13.15
N ALA A 38 -4.55 -3.25 14.06
CA ALA A 38 -3.97 -3.63 15.35
C ALA A 38 -2.75 -4.56 15.20
N MET A 39 -2.78 -5.48 14.24
CA MET A 39 -1.64 -6.35 13.90
C MET A 39 -0.45 -5.52 13.40
N LEU A 40 -0.67 -4.62 12.43
CA LEU A 40 0.38 -3.74 11.90
C LEU A 40 0.99 -2.89 13.01
N ALA A 41 0.16 -2.23 13.81
CA ALA A 41 0.61 -1.37 14.91
C ALA A 41 1.46 -2.14 15.92
N GLU A 42 1.06 -3.36 16.30
CA GLU A 42 1.82 -4.18 17.23
C GLU A 42 3.16 -4.66 16.62
N GLN A 43 3.17 -5.05 15.35
CA GLN A 43 4.40 -5.46 14.66
C GLN A 43 5.39 -4.30 14.53
N ARG A 44 4.91 -3.09 14.23
CA ARG A 44 5.75 -1.87 14.21
C ARG A 44 6.26 -1.52 15.61
N LYS A 45 5.39 -1.58 16.62
CA LYS A 45 5.72 -1.20 18.01
C LYS A 45 6.68 -2.17 18.70
N SER A 46 6.54 -3.47 18.42
CA SER A 46 7.42 -4.52 18.97
C SER A 46 8.79 -4.57 18.28
N GLY A 47 8.94 -3.93 17.11
CA GLY A 47 10.14 -4.02 16.28
C GLY A 47 10.25 -5.32 15.50
N GLU A 48 9.21 -6.17 15.50
CA GLU A 48 9.12 -7.33 14.60
C GLU A 48 9.24 -6.88 13.14
N VAL A 49 8.62 -5.74 12.83
CA VAL A 49 8.74 -5.07 11.55
C VAL A 49 9.33 -3.69 11.78
N GLU A 50 10.55 -3.46 11.32
CA GLU A 50 11.26 -2.17 11.47
C GLU A 50 10.95 -1.20 10.33
N ARG A 51 10.55 -1.72 9.16
CA ARG A 51 10.12 -0.94 8.00
C ARG A 51 8.93 -1.60 7.34
N ALA A 52 7.94 -0.83 6.93
CA ALA A 52 6.84 -1.35 6.14
C ALA A 52 6.64 -0.51 4.89
N VAL A 53 6.14 -1.13 3.83
CA VAL A 53 5.50 -0.42 2.71
C VAL A 53 4.06 -0.90 2.65
N LEU A 54 3.13 0.04 2.65
CA LEU A 54 1.70 -0.23 2.56
C LEU A 54 1.24 0.01 1.12
N VAL A 55 0.62 -0.99 0.50
CA VAL A 55 -0.02 -0.88 -0.80
C VAL A 55 -1.50 -1.14 -0.61
N LEU A 56 -2.34 -0.12 -0.75
CA LEU A 56 -3.79 -0.22 -0.62
C LEU A 56 -4.45 -0.15 -1.98
N ASN A 57 -5.16 -1.21 -2.37
CA ASN A 57 -6.04 -1.16 -3.52
C ASN A 57 -7.37 -0.51 -3.13
N ALA A 58 -7.66 0.64 -3.73
CA ALA A 58 -8.84 1.43 -3.48
C ALA A 58 -9.89 1.37 -4.62
N ALA A 59 -9.77 0.40 -5.53
CA ALA A 59 -10.73 0.20 -6.62
C ALA A 59 -12.17 -0.02 -6.11
N GLN A 60 -12.30 -0.67 -4.95
CA GLN A 60 -13.57 -1.00 -4.32
C GLN A 60 -13.62 -0.52 -2.87
N GLU A 61 -14.83 -0.35 -2.34
CA GLU A 61 -15.05 -0.04 -0.92
C GLU A 61 -14.32 1.24 -0.43
N GLN A 62 -14.25 2.28 -1.26
CA GLN A 62 -13.46 3.50 -1.03
C GLN A 62 -13.71 4.17 0.32
N GLU A 63 -14.96 4.26 0.79
CA GLU A 63 -15.29 4.81 2.11
C GLU A 63 -14.61 4.03 3.26
N ARG A 64 -14.52 2.70 3.13
CA ARG A 64 -13.87 1.84 4.12
C ARG A 64 -12.35 1.95 4.02
N CYS A 65 -11.82 2.09 2.81
CA CYS A 65 -10.42 2.43 2.60
C CYS A 65 -10.06 3.75 3.29
N HIS A 66 -10.88 4.79 3.16
CA HIS A 66 -10.68 6.06 3.86
C HIS A 66 -10.68 5.89 5.38
N ALA A 67 -11.66 5.15 5.93
CA ALA A 67 -11.75 4.90 7.37
C ALA A 67 -10.54 4.11 7.93
N PHE A 68 -9.99 3.18 7.14
CA PHE A 68 -8.77 2.45 7.50
C PHE A 68 -7.54 3.36 7.44
N LEU A 69 -7.39 4.16 6.38
CA LEU A 69 -6.27 5.08 6.24
C LEU A 69 -6.27 6.16 7.32
N GLN A 70 -7.44 6.64 7.75
CA GLN A 70 -7.53 7.57 8.89
C GLN A 70 -6.94 6.98 10.18
N GLN A 71 -7.15 5.68 10.43
CA GLN A 71 -6.53 4.99 11.57
C GLN A 71 -5.01 4.90 11.39
N CYS A 72 -4.54 4.53 10.19
CA CYS A 72 -3.11 4.46 9.89
C CYS A 72 -2.41 5.82 10.04
N MET A 73 -3.05 6.90 9.60
CA MET A 73 -2.51 8.27 9.69
C MET A 73 -2.52 8.82 11.12
N ALA A 74 -3.35 8.27 12.00
CA ALA A 74 -3.35 8.64 13.42
C ALA A 74 -2.24 7.93 14.22
N ASP A 75 -1.63 6.87 13.67
CA ASP A 75 -0.53 6.14 14.30
C ASP A 75 0.84 6.69 13.82
N PRO A 76 1.71 7.20 14.72
CA PRO A 76 2.98 7.82 14.32
C PRO A 76 3.98 6.88 13.65
N LEU A 77 3.94 5.58 13.92
CA LEU A 77 4.86 4.62 13.33
C LEU A 77 4.40 4.21 11.93
N ILE A 78 3.10 3.94 11.79
CA ILE A 78 2.51 3.52 10.52
C ILE A 78 2.43 4.70 9.54
N SER A 79 2.10 5.90 10.01
CA SER A 79 2.03 7.09 9.15
C SER A 79 3.37 7.51 8.55
N ALA A 80 4.49 7.06 9.11
CA ALA A 80 5.82 7.28 8.58
C ALA A 80 6.21 6.28 7.47
N ASP A 81 5.49 5.16 7.35
CA ASP A 81 5.74 4.15 6.33
C ASP A 81 5.25 4.63 4.95
N PRO A 82 5.99 4.32 3.86
CA PRO A 82 5.53 4.61 2.51
C PRO A 82 4.15 3.99 2.22
N LEU A 83 3.23 4.83 1.73
CA LEU A 83 1.88 4.43 1.32
C LEU A 83 1.72 4.59 -0.18
N TYR A 84 1.33 3.50 -0.83
CA TYR A 84 0.89 3.46 -2.23
C TYR A 84 -0.61 3.20 -2.27
N ILE A 85 -1.31 3.93 -3.14
CA ILE A 85 -2.74 3.72 -3.38
C ILE A 85 -2.89 3.37 -4.86
N VAL A 86 -3.38 2.17 -5.12
CA VAL A 86 -3.50 1.58 -6.46
C VAL A 86 -4.97 1.28 -6.79
N GLY A 87 -5.25 0.90 -8.03
CA GLY A 87 -6.58 0.46 -8.46
C GLY A 87 -7.61 1.57 -8.65
N LEU A 88 -7.25 2.83 -8.41
CA LEU A 88 -8.10 3.99 -8.69
C LEU A 88 -8.27 4.22 -10.18
N ARG A 89 -9.41 4.81 -10.56
CA ARG A 89 -9.65 5.32 -11.92
C ARG A 89 -8.98 6.69 -12.11
N PRO A 90 -8.60 7.08 -13.35
CA PRO A 90 -7.95 8.36 -13.62
C PRO A 90 -8.71 9.58 -13.07
N GLU A 91 -10.03 9.56 -13.11
CA GLU A 91 -10.86 10.65 -12.60
C GLU A 91 -10.84 10.79 -11.06
N GLU A 92 -10.39 9.76 -10.33
CA GLU A 92 -10.34 9.72 -8.87
C GLU A 92 -8.99 10.20 -8.31
N GLU A 93 -7.93 10.16 -9.13
CA GLU A 93 -6.54 10.46 -8.74
C GLU A 93 -6.43 11.75 -7.94
N LYS A 94 -7.00 12.84 -8.49
CA LYS A 94 -6.88 14.17 -7.90
C LYS A 94 -7.50 14.25 -6.51
N ALA A 95 -8.69 13.68 -6.33
CA ALA A 95 -9.38 13.70 -5.03
C ALA A 95 -8.61 12.93 -3.96
N TRP A 96 -8.04 11.79 -4.35
CA TRP A 96 -7.21 10.96 -3.46
C TRP A 96 -5.88 11.63 -3.13
N GLN A 97 -5.23 12.26 -4.11
CA GLN A 97 -3.99 13.01 -3.90
C GLN A 97 -4.17 14.23 -2.98
N GLU A 98 -5.30 14.93 -3.09
CA GLU A 98 -5.65 16.05 -2.19
C GLU A 98 -5.92 15.56 -0.75
N THR A 99 -6.54 14.39 -0.60
CA THR A 99 -6.85 13.81 0.71
C THR A 99 -5.61 13.21 1.39
N TYR A 100 -4.73 12.58 0.62
CA TYR A 100 -3.52 11.90 1.09
C TYR A 100 -2.28 12.45 0.37
N PRO A 101 -1.82 13.67 0.70
CA PRO A 101 -0.75 14.33 -0.04
C PRO A 101 0.61 13.62 0.06
N HIS A 102 0.80 12.74 1.04
CA HIS A 102 2.01 11.96 1.23
C HIS A 102 1.96 10.57 0.59
N ALA A 103 0.77 10.13 0.13
CA ALA A 103 0.62 8.86 -0.57
C ALA A 103 1.11 8.98 -2.01
N LYS A 104 1.67 7.89 -2.51
CA LYS A 104 2.00 7.71 -3.93
C LYS A 104 0.78 7.11 -4.61
N ILE A 105 0.02 7.95 -5.30
CA ILE A 105 -1.16 7.51 -6.03
C ILE A 105 -0.71 6.94 -7.38
N VAL A 106 -1.14 5.71 -7.67
CA VAL A 106 -0.79 4.99 -8.90
C VAL A 106 -2.08 4.67 -9.65
N VAL A 107 -2.20 5.28 -10.83
CA VAL A 107 -3.36 5.12 -11.69
C VAL A 107 -2.94 4.61 -13.06
N ILE A 108 -3.60 3.55 -13.50
CA ILE A 108 -3.42 3.00 -14.83
C ILE A 108 -4.18 3.88 -15.81
N THR A 109 -3.45 4.69 -16.57
CA THR A 109 -4.01 5.49 -17.66
C THR A 109 -3.84 4.71 -18.97
N GLY A 110 -4.95 4.44 -19.67
CA GLY A 110 -4.93 3.63 -20.91
C GLY A 110 -5.17 2.14 -20.68
N PHE A 111 -4.54 1.29 -21.49
CA PHE A 111 -4.68 -0.17 -21.36
C PHE A 111 -3.70 -0.71 -20.31
N ALA A 112 -4.16 -1.65 -19.48
CA ALA A 112 -3.31 -2.26 -18.45
C ALA A 112 -2.00 -2.86 -19.00
N VAL A 113 -2.04 -3.42 -20.21
CA VAL A 113 -0.85 -4.01 -20.87
C VAL A 113 0.22 -2.99 -21.26
N GLU A 114 -0.13 -1.69 -21.32
CA GLU A 114 0.80 -0.60 -21.64
C GLU A 114 1.31 0.08 -20.37
N PHE A 115 0.81 -0.32 -19.20
CA PHE A 115 1.20 0.24 -17.93
C PHE A 115 2.56 -0.29 -17.48
N ASP A 116 3.44 0.60 -17.05
CA ASP A 116 4.79 0.27 -16.60
C ASP A 116 4.75 -0.20 -15.12
N TYR A 117 4.31 -1.44 -14.92
CA TYR A 117 4.31 -2.09 -13.61
C TYR A 117 5.74 -2.17 -13.03
N ASP A 118 6.73 -2.50 -13.87
CA ASP A 118 8.12 -2.62 -13.46
C ASP A 118 8.65 -1.35 -12.80
N ALA A 119 8.37 -0.17 -13.37
CA ALA A 119 8.77 1.10 -12.79
C ALA A 119 8.14 1.36 -11.40
N VAL A 120 6.86 1.02 -11.24
CA VAL A 120 6.15 1.17 -9.96
C VAL A 120 6.70 0.21 -8.91
N LEU A 121 6.85 -1.06 -9.26
CA LEU A 121 7.30 -2.09 -8.34
C LEU A 121 8.78 -1.89 -7.96
N ALA A 122 9.63 -1.44 -8.89
CA ALA A 122 11.00 -1.05 -8.58
C ALA A 122 11.05 0.11 -7.57
N ARG A 123 10.13 1.06 -7.65
CA ARG A 123 10.03 2.16 -6.69
C ARG A 123 9.59 1.68 -5.31
N MET A 124 8.67 0.73 -5.24
CA MET A 124 8.26 0.08 -4.00
C MET A 124 9.40 -0.70 -3.34
N GLU A 125 10.24 -1.39 -4.12
CA GLU A 125 11.43 -2.09 -3.63
C GLU A 125 12.45 -1.11 -3.01
N ILE A 126 12.74 0.00 -3.71
CA ILE A 126 13.61 1.08 -3.24
C ILE A 126 13.14 1.67 -1.89
N ASP A 127 11.83 1.83 -1.73
CA ASP A 127 11.22 2.31 -0.49
C ASP A 127 11.31 1.26 0.63
N LEU A 128 11.11 -0.03 0.30
CA LEU A 128 11.18 -1.15 1.25
C LEU A 128 12.61 -1.39 1.76
N GLU A 129 13.60 -1.27 0.88
CA GLU A 129 15.02 -1.32 1.22
C GLU A 129 15.46 -0.09 2.03
N GLY A 130 14.60 0.94 2.11
CA GLY A 130 14.80 2.15 2.91
C GLY A 130 15.96 2.99 2.42
N SER A 131 15.97 3.29 1.11
CA SER A 131 17.05 3.96 0.39
C SER A 131 17.84 4.98 1.22
N HIS A 132 19.16 4.74 1.23
CA HIS A 132 20.25 5.50 1.86
C HIS A 132 20.31 6.99 1.47
#